data_AF-A0A9R0Y6T9-F1
#
_entry.id   AF-A0A9R0Y6T9-F1
#
_cell.length_a   1.000
_cell.length_b   1.000
_cell.length_c   1.000
_cell.angle_alpha   90.00
_cell.angle_beta   90.00
_cell.angle_gamma   90.00
#
_symmetry.space_group_name_H-M   'P 1'
#
loop_
_entity.id
_entity.type
_entity.pdbx_description
1 polymer ?
#
loop_
_entity_poly.entity_id
_entity_poly.type
_entity_poly.pdbx_seq_one_letter_code
_entity_poly.pdbx_strand_id
1 'polypeptide(L)'
;MLERLRGKRLVFVGDSLNRNMWESLVCILRNSVKDKRRVFEVSGNHKFRAEGSYSFLFQDYNCTVEFFRSPFLVQEWEIPVTHGKKKETLRLDKIDQSSSRYKNADVIVFNTGHWWTHEKTSLGKDYYQEGNQVYSELNVHDAFRRALNTWAKWVDSNINPKKTTVLFRGYSSSHFRFVDSFLISSPISSVRGVIWLSQQLMFANVCVSVVQRRAVEFRRQLRQGN
;
A
#
# COMPACT_ATOMS: atom_id res chain seq x y z
N MET A 1 19.99 7.83 -2.94
CA MET A 1 18.78 7.02 -2.68
C MET A 1 18.90 5.61 -3.26
N LEU A 2 19.22 5.46 -4.54
CA LEU A 2 19.43 4.15 -5.20
C LEU A 2 20.39 3.21 -4.45
N GLU A 3 21.53 3.72 -3.96
CA GLU A 3 22.46 2.92 -3.14
C GLU A 3 21.83 2.30 -1.88
N ARG A 4 20.84 2.96 -1.30
CA ARG A 4 20.16 2.47 -0.09
C ARG A 4 19.11 1.41 -0.41
N LEU A 5 18.64 1.40 -1.65
CA LEU A 5 17.74 0.41 -2.20
C LEU A 5 18.50 -0.69 -2.95
N ARG A 6 19.84 -0.67 -2.94
CA ARG A 6 20.66 -1.68 -3.61
C ARG A 6 20.34 -3.07 -3.07
N GLY A 7 20.01 -4.00 -3.96
CA GLY A 7 19.60 -5.36 -3.61
C GLY A 7 18.22 -5.44 -2.93
N LYS A 8 17.40 -4.38 -2.98
CA LYS A 8 16.10 -4.31 -2.29
C LYS A 8 14.92 -4.20 -3.23
N ARG A 9 13.77 -4.68 -2.74
CA ARG A 9 12.45 -4.48 -3.34
C ARG A 9 11.67 -3.42 -2.58
N LEU A 10 11.29 -2.34 -3.26
CA LEU A 10 10.40 -1.30 -2.76
C LEU A 10 9.04 -1.44 -3.43
N VAL A 11 7.99 -1.61 -2.64
CA VAL A 11 6.64 -1.89 -3.15
C VAL A 11 5.66 -0.83 -2.65
N PHE A 12 4.89 -0.26 -3.58
CA PHE A 12 3.75 0.60 -3.30
C PHE A 12 2.46 -0.22 -3.49
N VAL A 13 1.56 -0.20 -2.51
CA VAL A 13 0.28 -0.91 -2.55
C VAL A 13 -0.83 0.07 -2.18
N GLY A 14 -1.82 0.25 -3.05
CA GLY A 14 -2.92 1.17 -2.72
C GLY A 14 -3.70 1.71 -3.90
N ASP A 15 -4.25 2.91 -3.70
CA ASP A 15 -5.05 3.61 -4.70
C ASP A 15 -4.19 4.43 -5.69
N SER A 16 -4.86 5.22 -6.53
CA SER A 16 -4.23 6.05 -7.57
C SER A 16 -3.23 7.07 -7.02
N LEU A 17 -3.37 7.53 -5.78
CA LEU A 17 -2.40 8.43 -5.20
C LEU A 17 -1.08 7.75 -4.85
N ASN A 18 -1.12 6.46 -4.51
CA ASN A 18 0.08 5.67 -4.31
C ASN A 18 0.76 5.37 -5.66
N ARG A 19 -0.03 5.17 -6.73
CA ARG A 19 0.49 5.08 -8.11
C ARG A 19 1.24 6.35 -8.50
N ASN A 20 0.65 7.53 -8.28
CA ASN A 20 1.30 8.80 -8.61
C ASN A 20 2.64 8.98 -7.86
N MET A 21 2.72 8.53 -6.61
CA MET A 21 3.97 8.56 -5.84
C MET A 21 5.02 7.59 -6.38
N TRP A 22 4.59 6.38 -6.73
CA TRP A 22 5.45 5.41 -7.39
C TRP A 22 5.99 5.97 -8.71
N GLU A 23 5.13 6.54 -9.58
CA GLU A 23 5.53 7.16 -10.85
C GLU A 23 6.54 8.28 -10.64
N SER A 24 6.26 9.19 -9.69
CA SER A 24 7.17 10.29 -9.35
C SER A 24 8.54 9.77 -8.88
N LEU A 25 8.54 8.77 -8.00
CA LEU A 25 9.79 8.19 -7.49
C LEU A 25 10.57 7.48 -8.60
N VAL A 26 9.91 6.70 -9.44
CA VAL A 26 10.55 6.03 -10.59
C VAL A 26 11.22 7.06 -11.49
N CYS A 27 10.57 8.19 -11.79
CA CYS A 27 11.15 9.28 -12.57
C CYS A 27 12.40 9.89 -11.90
N ILE A 28 12.35 10.19 -10.60
CA ILE A 28 13.49 10.74 -9.83
C ILE A 28 14.67 9.77 -9.86
N LEU A 29 14.41 8.48 -9.60
CA LEU A 29 15.44 7.45 -9.59
C LEU A 29 16.03 7.23 -10.98
N ARG A 30 15.19 7.17 -12.02
CA ARG A 30 15.63 6.99 -13.41
C ARG A 30 16.52 8.13 -13.89
N ASN A 31 16.22 9.36 -13.49
CA ASN A 31 17.06 10.53 -13.80
C ASN A 31 18.39 10.54 -13.03
N SER A 32 18.50 9.78 -11.95
CA SER A 32 19.75 9.64 -11.18
C SER A 32 20.69 8.55 -11.73
N VAL A 33 20.25 7.77 -12.72
CA VAL A 33 21.06 6.71 -13.36
C VAL A 33 21.79 7.28 -14.59
N LYS A 34 23.08 6.97 -14.72
CA LYS A 34 23.90 7.38 -15.87
C LYS A 34 23.43 6.74 -17.18
N ASP A 35 23.29 5.42 -17.19
CA ASP A 35 22.78 4.67 -18.34
C ASP A 35 21.30 4.30 -18.17
N LYS A 36 20.42 5.07 -18.81
CA LYS A 36 18.96 4.86 -18.79
C LYS A 36 18.53 3.55 -19.45
N ARG A 37 19.39 2.91 -20.26
CA ARG A 37 19.09 1.61 -20.91
C ARG A 37 19.10 0.47 -19.89
N ARG A 38 19.73 0.68 -18.73
CA ARG A 38 19.78 -0.27 -17.60
C ARG A 38 18.61 -0.13 -16.63
N VAL A 39 17.59 0.64 -17.02
CA VAL A 39 16.32 0.79 -16.32
C VAL A 39 15.20 0.38 -17.27
N PHE A 40 14.51 -0.71 -16.94
CA PHE A 40 13.41 -1.20 -17.78
C PHE A 40 12.23 -1.68 -16.95
N GLU A 41 11.05 -1.58 -17.55
CA GLU A 41 9.80 -2.09 -17.00
C GLU A 41 9.83 -3.62 -17.08
N VAL A 42 9.76 -4.30 -15.94
CA VAL A 42 9.73 -5.78 -15.86
C VAL A 42 8.30 -6.29 -16.08
N SER A 43 7.56 -5.68 -17.00
CA SER A 43 6.21 -6.13 -17.37
C SER A 43 6.30 -7.49 -18.07
N GLY A 44 6.47 -8.56 -17.28
CA GLY A 44 6.50 -9.93 -17.73
C GLY A 44 5.10 -10.37 -18.14
N ASN A 45 4.78 -10.22 -19.42
CA ASN A 45 3.51 -10.57 -20.07
C ASN A 45 2.39 -9.53 -19.96
N HIS A 46 1.66 -9.40 -21.07
CA HIS A 46 0.42 -8.62 -21.24
C HIS A 46 -0.67 -8.89 -20.17
N LYS A 47 -0.49 -9.87 -19.28
CA LYS A 47 -1.33 -10.13 -18.10
C LYS A 47 -1.10 -9.14 -16.94
N PHE A 48 0.11 -8.59 -16.77
CA PHE A 48 0.41 -7.67 -15.66
C PHE A 48 -0.30 -6.30 -15.77
N ARG A 49 -0.53 -5.84 -17.01
CA ARG A 49 -1.32 -4.61 -17.28
C ARG A 49 -2.81 -4.80 -17.01
N ALA A 50 -3.33 -6.03 -17.12
CA ALA A 50 -4.72 -6.35 -16.82
C ALA A 50 -5.01 -6.38 -15.30
N GLU A 51 -3.99 -6.64 -14.47
CA GLU A 51 -4.10 -6.73 -13.00
C GLU A 51 -3.69 -5.43 -12.28
N GLY A 52 -3.32 -4.37 -13.00
CA GLY A 52 -2.95 -3.08 -12.39
C GLY A 52 -1.65 -3.13 -11.56
N SER A 53 -0.70 -4.00 -11.93
CA SER A 53 0.61 -4.11 -11.27
C SER A 53 1.75 -3.70 -12.22
N TYR A 54 2.72 -2.94 -11.71
CA TYR A 54 3.82 -2.38 -12.48
C TYR A 54 5.15 -2.56 -11.73
N SER A 55 6.25 -2.75 -12.45
CA SER A 55 7.57 -2.96 -11.85
C SER A 55 8.68 -2.38 -12.71
N PHE A 56 9.58 -1.60 -12.11
CA PHE A 56 10.81 -1.14 -12.75
C PHE A 56 12.02 -1.77 -12.07
N LEU A 57 12.94 -2.33 -12.87
CA LEU A 57 14.23 -2.83 -12.41
C LEU A 57 15.32 -1.80 -12.73
N PHE A 58 16.08 -1.45 -11.70
CA PHE A 58 17.30 -0.66 -11.78
C PHE A 58 18.49 -1.62 -11.73
N GLN A 59 18.94 -2.09 -12.91
CA GLN A 59 19.84 -3.23 -13.03
C GLN A 59 21.18 -3.01 -12.31
N ASP A 60 21.76 -1.80 -12.40
CA ASP A 60 23.03 -1.46 -11.74
C ASP A 60 22.98 -1.53 -10.21
N TYR A 61 21.77 -1.47 -9.65
CA TYR A 61 21.53 -1.49 -8.21
C TYR A 61 20.89 -2.80 -7.77
N ASN A 62 20.54 -3.69 -8.69
CA ASN A 62 19.73 -4.88 -8.42
C ASN A 62 18.51 -4.53 -7.54
N CYS A 63 17.79 -3.48 -7.91
CA CYS A 63 16.70 -2.90 -7.13
C CYS A 63 15.42 -2.87 -7.96
N THR A 64 14.29 -3.27 -7.37
CA THR A 64 12.97 -3.11 -7.99
C THR A 64 12.13 -2.08 -7.27
N VAL A 65 11.36 -1.31 -8.06
CA VAL A 65 10.35 -0.36 -7.57
C VAL A 65 9.02 -0.75 -8.19
N GLU A 66 8.12 -1.27 -7.37
CA GLU A 66 6.90 -1.96 -7.79
C GLU A 66 5.65 -1.21 -7.32
N PHE A 67 4.56 -1.30 -8.07
CA PHE A 67 3.23 -0.83 -7.69
C PHE A 67 2.20 -1.94 -7.87
N PHE A 68 1.34 -2.11 -6.87
CA PHE A 68 0.19 -3.01 -6.88
C PHE A 68 -1.08 -2.20 -6.61
N ARG A 69 -1.97 -2.15 -7.59
CA ARG A 69 -3.30 -1.55 -7.41
C ARG A 69 -4.09 -2.40 -6.42
N SER A 70 -4.41 -1.80 -5.27
CA SER A 70 -5.32 -2.37 -4.29
C SER A 70 -6.01 -1.22 -3.56
N PRO A 71 -7.02 -0.59 -4.19
CA PRO A 71 -7.58 0.66 -3.69
C PRO A 71 -8.20 0.53 -2.29
N PHE A 72 -8.71 -0.66 -1.95
CA PHE A 72 -9.32 -0.96 -0.66
C PHE A 72 -8.42 -1.76 0.29
N LEU A 73 -7.25 -2.24 -0.16
CA LEU A 73 -6.35 -3.22 0.52
C LEU A 73 -6.97 -4.60 0.79
N VAL A 74 -8.29 -4.69 0.82
CA VAL A 74 -9.09 -5.91 0.94
C VAL A 74 -9.64 -6.33 -0.42
N GLN A 75 -10.13 -7.56 -0.48
CA GLN A 75 -10.40 -8.24 -1.74
C GLN A 75 -11.72 -7.82 -2.39
N GLU A 76 -11.66 -7.33 -3.63
CA GLU A 76 -12.82 -7.20 -4.52
C GLU A 76 -13.32 -8.61 -4.93
N TRP A 77 -14.64 -8.79 -5.00
CA TRP A 77 -15.28 -10.08 -5.24
C TRP A 77 -16.57 -9.94 -6.06
N GLU A 78 -17.04 -11.04 -6.61
CA GLU A 78 -18.30 -11.10 -7.35
C GLU A 78 -19.15 -12.25 -6.81
N ILE A 79 -20.43 -11.96 -6.54
CA ILE A 79 -21.42 -12.99 -6.22
C ILE A 79 -22.40 -13.18 -7.39
N PRO A 80 -22.84 -14.42 -7.66
CA PRO A 80 -23.86 -14.66 -8.66
C PRO A 80 -25.23 -14.15 -8.15
N VAL A 81 -25.99 -13.56 -9.06
CA VAL A 81 -27.37 -13.10 -8.88
C VAL A 81 -28.27 -13.80 -9.89
N THR A 82 -29.56 -13.85 -9.61
CA THR A 82 -30.59 -14.43 -10.50
C THR A 82 -30.43 -13.96 -11.95
N HIS A 83 -30.64 -14.87 -12.90
CA HIS A 83 -30.48 -14.66 -14.35
C HIS A 83 -29.04 -14.44 -14.83
N GLY A 84 -28.04 -15.01 -14.15
CA GLY A 84 -26.65 -15.02 -14.60
C GLY A 84 -25.92 -13.67 -14.49
N LYS A 85 -26.55 -12.67 -13.87
CA LYS A 85 -25.90 -11.40 -13.53
C LYS A 85 -24.97 -11.62 -12.35
N LYS A 86 -23.87 -10.87 -12.30
CA LYS A 86 -22.98 -10.84 -11.14
C LYS A 86 -23.13 -9.50 -10.43
N LYS A 87 -22.97 -9.52 -9.11
CA LYS A 87 -22.93 -8.32 -8.27
C LYS A 87 -21.56 -8.22 -7.63
N GLU A 88 -20.92 -7.09 -7.85
CA GLU A 88 -19.65 -6.75 -7.23
C GLU A 88 -19.85 -6.54 -5.73
N THR A 89 -18.91 -7.08 -4.95
CA THR A 89 -18.87 -6.99 -3.50
C THR A 89 -17.45 -6.76 -3.03
N LEU A 90 -17.29 -6.23 -1.83
CA LEU A 90 -16.00 -6.01 -1.20
C LEU A 90 -15.88 -6.88 0.06
N ARG A 91 -14.93 -7.82 0.04
CA ARG A 91 -14.65 -8.75 1.14
C ARG A 91 -13.84 -8.05 2.22
N LEU A 92 -14.51 -7.53 3.24
CA LEU A 92 -13.85 -6.81 4.34
C LEU A 92 -12.98 -7.74 5.21
N ASP A 93 -13.24 -9.04 5.16
CA ASP A 93 -12.57 -10.10 5.92
C ASP A 93 -11.37 -10.74 5.20
N LYS A 94 -11.09 -10.36 3.94
CA LYS A 94 -10.00 -10.93 3.15
C LYS A 94 -9.06 -9.86 2.61
N ILE A 95 -7.76 -10.07 2.79
CA ILE A 95 -6.73 -9.24 2.16
C ILE A 95 -6.76 -9.43 0.64
N ASP A 96 -6.35 -8.39 -0.09
CA ASP A 96 -6.14 -8.45 -1.53
C ASP A 96 -5.29 -9.66 -1.97
N GLN A 97 -5.67 -10.27 -3.10
CA GLN A 97 -5.04 -11.48 -3.64
C GLN A 97 -3.56 -11.30 -3.97
N SER A 98 -3.15 -10.09 -4.34
CA SER A 98 -1.76 -9.76 -4.69
C SER A 98 -0.82 -9.73 -3.47
N SER A 99 -1.36 -9.84 -2.25
CA SER A 99 -0.59 -9.82 -0.99
C SER A 99 0.56 -10.84 -0.92
N SER A 100 0.39 -12.01 -1.54
CA SER A 100 1.43 -13.03 -1.64
C SER A 100 2.67 -12.57 -2.43
N ARG A 101 2.52 -11.64 -3.38
CA ARG A 101 3.57 -11.17 -4.29
C ARG A 101 4.50 -10.12 -3.67
N TYR A 102 4.00 -9.37 -2.69
CA TYR A 102 4.75 -8.28 -2.06
C TYR A 102 5.09 -8.50 -0.57
N LYS A 103 4.54 -9.52 0.11
CA LYS A 103 4.79 -9.75 1.55
C LYS A 103 6.27 -9.86 1.97
N ASN A 104 7.13 -10.27 1.04
CA ASN A 104 8.57 -10.46 1.28
C ASN A 104 9.43 -9.27 0.81
N ALA A 105 8.83 -8.13 0.45
CA ALA A 105 9.60 -6.95 0.06
C ALA A 105 10.34 -6.33 1.25
N ASP A 106 11.42 -5.61 0.98
CA ASP A 106 12.22 -4.93 2.02
C ASP A 106 11.52 -3.68 2.55
N VAL A 107 10.78 -2.99 1.69
CA VAL A 107 10.00 -1.79 2.04
C VAL A 107 8.65 -1.86 1.34
N ILE A 108 7.57 -1.71 2.12
CA ILE A 108 6.20 -1.68 1.61
C ILE A 108 5.54 -0.37 2.06
N VAL A 109 4.97 0.35 1.10
CA VAL A 109 4.24 1.62 1.32
C VAL A 109 2.78 1.42 0.97
N PHE A 110 1.95 1.35 2.00
CA PHE A 110 0.50 1.21 1.88
C PHE A 110 -0.20 2.57 1.84
N ASN A 111 -1.32 2.62 1.14
CA ASN A 111 -2.27 3.72 1.18
C ASN A 111 -3.67 3.20 0.81
N THR A 112 -4.70 3.79 1.42
CA THR A 112 -6.09 3.66 0.99
C THR A 112 -6.89 4.85 1.51
N GLY A 113 -8.03 5.15 0.90
CA GLY A 113 -8.94 6.21 1.35
C GLY A 113 -9.77 6.80 0.23
N HIS A 114 -9.18 7.08 -0.94
CA HIS A 114 -9.88 7.84 -1.99
C HIS A 114 -11.04 7.09 -2.65
N TRP A 115 -11.04 5.77 -2.54
CA TRP A 115 -12.10 4.91 -3.05
C TRP A 115 -13.22 4.64 -2.05
N TRP A 116 -13.06 5.07 -0.79
CA TRP A 116 -14.06 4.91 0.26
C TRP A 116 -15.08 6.07 0.23
N THR A 117 -15.76 6.20 -0.90
CA THR A 117 -16.83 7.18 -1.11
C THR A 117 -18.12 6.48 -1.46
N HIS A 118 -19.26 7.08 -1.09
CA HIS A 118 -20.58 6.50 -1.35
C HIS A 118 -20.78 6.07 -2.81
N GLU A 119 -20.32 6.86 -3.78
CA GLU A 119 -20.42 6.55 -5.21
C GLU A 119 -19.62 5.30 -5.62
N LYS A 120 -18.44 5.12 -5.01
CA LYS A 120 -17.52 4.01 -5.33
C LYS A 120 -17.81 2.74 -4.53
N THR A 121 -18.66 2.83 -3.52
CA THR A 121 -19.02 1.71 -2.63
C THR A 121 -20.51 1.40 -2.65
N SER A 122 -21.19 1.67 -3.77
CA SER A 122 -22.62 1.36 -3.99
C SER A 122 -23.54 1.90 -2.89
N LEU A 123 -23.25 3.11 -2.38
CA LEU A 123 -23.93 3.74 -1.25
C LEU A 123 -23.91 2.89 0.04
N GLY A 124 -23.06 1.87 0.12
CA GLY A 124 -23.00 0.90 1.21
C GLY A 124 -24.08 -0.18 1.14
N LYS A 125 -24.86 -0.25 0.05
CA LYS A 125 -25.99 -1.17 -0.09
C LYS A 125 -25.59 -2.45 -0.81
N ASP A 126 -25.79 -3.59 -0.16
CA ASP A 126 -25.49 -4.93 -0.67
C ASP A 126 -24.09 -5.11 -1.27
N TYR A 127 -23.11 -4.34 -0.80
CA TYR A 127 -21.77 -4.28 -1.39
C TYR A 127 -20.72 -4.91 -0.48
N TYR A 128 -20.79 -4.63 0.81
CA TYR A 128 -19.81 -5.16 1.75
C TYR A 128 -20.16 -6.60 2.15
N GLN A 129 -19.14 -7.45 2.20
CA GLN A 129 -19.30 -8.87 2.50
C GLN A 129 -18.27 -9.33 3.55
N GLU A 130 -18.72 -10.18 4.47
CA GLU A 130 -17.87 -10.93 5.40
C GLU A 130 -18.37 -12.39 5.44
N GLY A 131 -17.48 -13.36 5.25
CA GLY A 131 -17.87 -14.76 5.09
C GLY A 131 -18.88 -14.95 3.94
N ASN A 132 -20.08 -15.45 4.29
CA ASN A 132 -21.19 -15.65 3.36
C ASN A 132 -22.28 -14.56 3.47
N GLN A 133 -22.11 -13.58 4.37
CA GLN A 133 -23.08 -12.53 4.59
C GLN A 133 -22.72 -11.29 3.76
N VAL A 134 -23.67 -10.84 2.96
CA VAL A 134 -23.64 -9.53 2.31
C VAL A 134 -24.53 -8.59 3.11
N TYR A 135 -23.99 -7.45 3.51
CA TYR A 135 -24.73 -6.47 4.29
C TYR A 135 -25.71 -5.71 3.40
N SER A 136 -27.00 -5.72 3.75
CA SER A 136 -28.03 -4.96 3.02
C SER A 136 -27.71 -3.46 3.00
N GLU A 137 -27.21 -2.94 4.12
CA GLU A 137 -26.66 -1.60 4.25
C GLU A 137 -25.57 -1.61 5.32
N LEU A 138 -24.41 -1.02 5.02
CA LEU A 138 -23.34 -0.83 5.99
C LEU A 138 -22.66 0.52 5.75
N ASN A 139 -22.46 1.26 6.83
CA ASN A 139 -21.83 2.57 6.78
C ASN A 139 -20.36 2.45 6.30
N VAL A 140 -19.95 3.36 5.41
CA VAL A 140 -18.60 3.38 4.81
C VAL A 140 -17.49 3.48 5.85
N HIS A 141 -17.69 4.19 6.97
CA HIS A 141 -16.71 4.28 8.04
C HIS A 141 -16.53 2.96 8.79
N ASP A 142 -17.62 2.25 9.05
CA ASP A 142 -17.56 0.93 9.67
C ASP A 142 -16.91 -0.09 8.73
N ALA A 143 -17.23 -0.05 7.45
CA ALA A 143 -16.60 -0.88 6.43
C ALA A 143 -15.09 -0.59 6.33
N PHE A 144 -14.70 0.69 6.30
CA PHE A 144 -13.30 1.13 6.29
C PHE A 144 -12.54 0.63 7.50
N ARG A 145 -13.11 0.78 8.70
CA ARG A 145 -12.52 0.30 9.96
C ARG A 145 -12.33 -1.22 9.94
N ARG A 146 -13.31 -1.99 9.47
CA ARG A 146 -13.21 -3.45 9.34
C ARG A 146 -12.11 -3.86 8.36
N ALA A 147 -12.06 -3.24 7.19
CA ALA A 147 -11.01 -3.50 6.20
C ALA A 147 -9.61 -3.18 6.73
N LEU A 148 -9.43 -2.04 7.40
CA LEU A 148 -8.15 -1.71 8.01
C LEU A 148 -7.76 -2.67 9.14
N ASN A 149 -8.72 -3.17 9.91
CA ASN A 149 -8.45 -4.21 10.91
C ASN A 149 -7.98 -5.52 10.26
N THR A 150 -8.59 -5.92 9.15
CA THR A 150 -8.15 -7.09 8.37
C THR A 150 -6.73 -6.88 7.83
N TRP A 151 -6.45 -5.70 7.25
CA TRP A 151 -5.10 -5.34 6.80
C TRP A 151 -4.08 -5.37 7.94
N ALA A 152 -4.39 -4.77 9.09
CA ALA A 152 -3.52 -4.75 10.26
C ALA A 152 -3.16 -6.16 10.74
N LYS A 153 -4.17 -7.03 10.90
CA LYS A 153 -3.97 -8.44 11.27
C LYS A 153 -3.12 -9.18 10.24
N TRP A 154 -3.31 -8.91 8.96
CA TRP A 154 -2.52 -9.51 7.90
C TRP A 154 -1.05 -9.08 8.00
N VAL A 155 -0.77 -7.79 8.22
CA VAL A 155 0.59 -7.25 8.42
C VAL A 155 1.26 -7.95 9.60
N ASP A 156 0.61 -7.96 10.77
CA ASP A 156 1.17 -8.56 11.99
C ASP A 156 1.46 -10.06 11.83
N SER A 157 0.67 -10.76 11.01
CA SER A 157 0.79 -12.22 10.83
C SER A 157 1.75 -12.63 9.70
N ASN A 158 1.94 -11.78 8.69
CA ASN A 158 2.63 -12.16 7.44
C ASN A 158 3.93 -11.40 7.19
N ILE A 159 4.14 -10.27 7.84
CA ILE A 159 5.33 -9.43 7.63
C ILE A 159 6.28 -9.56 8.80
N ASN A 160 7.54 -9.87 8.51
CA ASN A 160 8.58 -9.88 9.53
C ASN A 160 9.15 -8.47 9.74
N PRO A 161 8.89 -7.80 10.88
CA PRO A 161 9.33 -6.42 11.10
C PRO A 161 10.85 -6.26 11.19
N LYS A 162 11.60 -7.36 11.38
CA LYS A 162 13.07 -7.35 11.36
C LYS A 162 13.64 -7.28 9.94
N LYS A 163 12.88 -7.76 8.94
CA LYS A 163 13.31 -7.81 7.53
C LYS A 163 12.67 -6.70 6.69
N THR A 164 11.39 -6.44 6.95
CA THR A 164 10.58 -5.54 6.14
C THR A 164 10.23 -4.26 6.90
N THR A 165 10.33 -3.12 6.22
CA THR A 165 9.83 -1.84 6.70
C THR A 165 8.45 -1.58 6.12
N VAL A 166 7.44 -1.43 6.98
CA VAL A 166 6.07 -1.08 6.55
C VAL A 166 5.81 0.38 6.85
N LEU A 167 5.39 1.11 5.82
CA LEU A 167 4.94 2.49 5.90
C LEU A 167 3.46 2.53 5.51
N PHE A 168 2.67 3.33 6.23
CA PHE A 168 1.30 3.64 5.82
C PHE A 168 1.16 5.13 5.62
N ARG A 169 0.79 5.53 4.41
CA ARG A 169 0.50 6.92 4.06
C ARG A 169 -0.96 7.22 4.40
N GLY A 170 -1.17 8.22 5.24
CA GLY A 170 -2.51 8.72 5.58
C GLY A 170 -3.26 9.33 4.40
N TYR A 171 -4.49 9.77 4.66
CA TYR A 171 -5.32 10.43 3.64
C TYR A 171 -4.64 11.67 3.07
N SER A 172 -4.87 11.91 1.79
CA SER A 172 -4.49 13.15 1.11
C SER A 172 -5.75 13.99 0.97
N SER A 173 -5.75 15.24 1.45
CA SER A 173 -6.92 16.11 1.28
C SER A 173 -7.29 16.32 -0.19
N SER A 174 -8.57 16.24 -0.51
CA SER A 174 -9.11 16.70 -1.77
C SER A 174 -9.35 18.21 -1.70
N HIS A 175 -8.84 18.97 -2.67
CA HIS A 175 -9.02 20.43 -2.75
C HIS A 175 -10.16 20.81 -3.70
N PHE A 176 -11.22 20.01 -3.72
CA PHE A 176 -12.50 20.37 -4.33
C PHE A 176 -13.40 20.91 -3.22
N ARG A 177 -14.11 22.02 -3.46
CA ARG A 177 -14.92 22.69 -2.43
C ARG A 177 -15.96 21.72 -1.82
N PHE A 178 -15.94 21.63 -0.48
CA PHE A 178 -16.87 20.91 0.41
C PHE A 178 -17.05 19.40 0.19
N VAL A 179 -16.22 18.60 0.88
CA VAL A 179 -16.62 17.31 1.48
C VAL A 179 -15.88 17.19 2.82
N ASP A 180 -16.59 16.83 3.89
CA ASP A 180 -16.08 16.79 5.26
C ASP A 180 -14.74 16.06 5.39
N SER A 181 -13.75 16.78 5.90
CA SER A 181 -12.37 16.33 6.08
C SER A 181 -12.18 15.36 7.26
N PHE A 182 -13.25 14.75 7.76
CA PHE A 182 -13.24 13.93 8.98
C PHE A 182 -12.81 12.47 8.78
N LEU A 183 -12.51 12.04 7.56
CA LEU A 183 -12.38 10.62 7.25
C LEU A 183 -11.19 9.90 7.92
N ILE A 184 -10.08 10.58 8.24
CA ILE A 184 -8.85 9.91 8.73
C ILE A 184 -8.06 10.81 9.70
N SER A 185 -8.60 11.13 10.88
CA SER A 185 -7.82 11.81 11.93
C SER A 185 -7.21 10.85 12.97
N SER A 186 -7.69 9.60 13.06
CA SER A 186 -7.26 8.66 14.10
C SER A 186 -6.55 7.44 13.49
N PRO A 187 -5.21 7.37 13.55
CA PRO A 187 -4.49 6.15 13.16
C PRO A 187 -4.88 5.00 14.08
N ILE A 188 -5.02 3.79 13.53
CA ILE A 188 -5.05 2.56 14.31
C ILE A 188 -3.63 2.40 14.88
N SER A 189 -3.38 2.98 16.05
CA SER A 189 -2.07 3.11 16.69
C SER A 189 -1.48 1.78 17.18
N SER A 190 -2.17 0.66 16.97
CA SER A 190 -1.83 -0.66 17.54
C SER A 190 -1.08 -1.61 16.59
N VAL A 191 -0.87 -1.29 15.31
CA VAL A 191 -0.22 -2.23 14.37
C VAL A 191 1.29 -2.25 14.57
N ARG A 192 1.87 -3.43 14.85
CA ARG A 192 3.28 -3.52 15.24
C ARG A 192 4.19 -3.27 14.03
N GLY A 193 5.13 -2.34 14.17
CA GLY A 193 6.18 -2.10 13.17
C GLY A 193 5.75 -1.29 11.95
N VAL A 194 4.54 -0.73 11.93
CA VAL A 194 4.07 0.21 10.91
C VAL A 194 4.44 1.65 11.29
N ILE A 195 5.04 2.37 10.35
CA ILE A 195 5.29 3.81 10.49
C ILE A 195 4.18 4.56 9.74
N TRP A 196 3.36 5.32 10.48
CA TRP A 196 2.32 6.18 9.94
C TRP A 196 2.94 7.51 9.48
N LEU A 197 2.72 7.87 8.22
CA LEU A 197 3.24 9.10 7.63
C LEU A 197 2.09 10.07 7.34
N SER A 198 2.16 11.26 7.96
CA SER A 198 1.31 12.40 7.58
C SER A 198 1.84 13.07 6.31
N GLN A 199 0.94 13.74 5.60
CA GLN A 199 1.14 14.24 4.24
C GLN A 199 2.32 15.22 4.09
N GLN A 200 2.77 15.87 5.16
CA GLN A 200 3.84 16.89 5.13
C GLN A 200 5.27 16.31 5.10
N LEU A 201 5.50 15.04 5.42
CA LEU A 201 6.85 14.56 5.77
C LEU A 201 7.48 13.55 4.78
N MET A 202 6.80 13.19 3.69
CA MET A 202 7.20 12.00 2.92
C MET A 202 8.47 12.15 2.08
N PHE A 203 8.79 13.34 1.59
CA PHE A 203 10.03 13.54 0.81
C PHE A 203 11.29 13.44 1.68
N ALA A 204 11.19 13.80 2.97
CA ALA A 204 12.30 13.67 3.93
C ALA A 204 12.33 12.28 4.57
N ASN A 205 11.19 11.70 4.96
CA ASN A 205 11.16 10.54 5.85
C ASN A 205 11.48 9.19 5.19
N VAL A 206 11.28 8.99 3.89
CA VAL A 206 11.81 7.78 3.23
C VAL A 206 13.35 7.81 3.29
N CYS A 207 13.94 9.01 3.20
CA CYS A 207 15.36 9.20 3.44
C CYS A 207 15.74 9.10 4.93
N VAL A 208 14.95 9.62 5.85
CA VAL A 208 15.30 9.65 7.29
C VAL A 208 15.06 8.31 8.00
N SER A 209 13.98 7.58 7.70
CA SER A 209 13.65 6.30 8.36
C SER A 209 14.71 5.21 8.11
N VAL A 210 15.29 5.18 6.91
CA VAL A 210 16.39 4.27 6.59
C VAL A 210 17.72 4.74 7.24
N VAL A 211 17.84 6.00 7.70
CA VAL A 211 19.01 6.53 8.43
C VAL A 211 18.84 6.25 9.93
N GLN A 212 17.65 6.46 10.48
CA GLN A 212 17.37 6.30 11.90
C GLN A 212 17.45 4.84 12.37
N ARG A 213 17.04 3.85 11.54
CA ARG A 213 17.21 2.43 11.91
C ARG A 213 18.69 2.06 12.16
N ARG A 214 19.64 2.66 11.43
CA ARG A 214 21.08 2.44 11.69
C ARG A 214 21.63 3.26 12.87
N ALA A 215 21.10 4.45 13.16
CA ALA A 215 21.54 5.24 14.31
C ALA A 215 21.16 4.59 15.67
N VAL A 216 19.99 3.93 15.74
CA VAL A 216 19.56 3.19 16.93
C VAL A 216 20.36 1.90 17.12
N GLU A 217 20.70 1.20 16.03
CA GLU A 217 21.46 -0.05 16.08
C GLU A 217 22.96 0.20 16.35
N PHE A 218 23.53 1.29 15.81
CA PHE A 218 24.89 1.75 16.11
C PHE A 218 25.04 2.23 17.57
N ARG A 219 24.03 2.94 18.12
CA ARG A 219 23.99 3.27 19.56
C ARG A 219 23.85 2.03 20.46
N ARG A 220 23.23 0.96 19.96
CA ARG A 220 23.09 -0.30 20.71
C ARG A 220 24.38 -1.13 20.70
N GLN A 221 25.13 -1.11 19.60
CA GLN A 221 26.46 -1.73 19.51
C GLN A 221 27.52 -1.00 20.35
N LEU A 222 27.48 0.34 20.42
CA LEU A 222 28.37 1.12 21.32
C LEU A 222 28.08 0.94 22.81
N ARG A 223 26.89 0.45 23.20
CA ARG A 223 26.53 0.16 24.60
C ARG A 223 26.79 -1.28 25.02
N GLN A 224 27.13 -2.18 24.10
CA GLN A 224 27.44 -3.59 24.37
C GLN A 224 28.94 -3.89 24.24
N GLY A 225 29.77 -2.86 24.07
CA GLY A 225 31.23 -2.95 23.92
C GLY A 225 32.03 -2.24 25.01
N ASN A 226 31.45 -2.00 26.19
CA ASN A 226 32.13 -1.57 27.42
C ASN A 226 31.77 -2.52 28.55
#